data_AF-A0A9W4E2Y5-F1
#
_entry.id   AF-A0A9W4E2Y5-F1
#
_cell.length_a   1.000
_cell.length_b   1.000
_cell.length_c   1.000
_cell.angle_alpha   90.00
_cell.angle_beta   90.00
_cell.angle_gamma   90.00
#
_symmetry.space_group_name_H-M   'P 1'
#
loop_
_entity.id
_entity.type
_entity.pdbx_description
1 polymer ?
#
loop_
_entity_poly.entity_id
_entity_poly.type
_entity_poly.pdbx_seq_one_letter_code
_entity_poly.pdbx_strand_id
1 'polypeptide(L)'
;MARRPPGAIRAQRWPARKKDVPPARQVSGVPHRTRAAINQLEARHLWRGAVAEALHHYERFLRQPGRYLSLPWDDCPCCNPAEARDILGEALRLLPPAARAGLQKIVTPLDAEYLRRTLPDPVAASISPWHAEAWWRQRVRER
;
A
#
# COMPACT_ATOMS: atom_id res chain seq x y z
N MET A 1 42.86 21.80 -32.74
CA MET A 1 41.52 21.23 -32.47
C MET A 1 41.66 20.05 -31.51
N ALA A 2 41.31 20.22 -30.24
CA ALA A 2 41.36 19.12 -29.26
C ALA A 2 40.09 18.26 -29.39
N ARG A 3 40.25 16.97 -29.73
CA ARG A 3 39.12 16.03 -29.83
C ARG A 3 38.70 15.62 -28.42
N ARG A 4 37.40 15.73 -28.11
CA ARG A 4 36.84 15.31 -26.81
C ARG A 4 37.01 13.79 -26.64
N PRO A 5 37.43 13.31 -25.46
CA PRO A 5 37.57 11.88 -25.20
C PRO A 5 36.19 11.20 -25.16
N PRO A 6 36.08 9.92 -25.58
CA PRO A 6 34.80 9.21 -25.71
C PRO A 6 33.97 9.14 -24.41
N GLY A 7 34.61 9.21 -23.23
CA GLY A 7 33.92 9.30 -21.93
C GLY A 7 33.13 10.60 -21.75
N ALA A 8 33.58 11.72 -22.32
CA ALA A 8 32.89 13.01 -22.25
C ALA A 8 31.63 13.06 -23.12
N ILE A 9 31.57 12.22 -24.17
CA ILE A 9 30.37 12.08 -25.01
C ILE A 9 29.30 11.25 -24.30
N ARG A 10 29.68 10.21 -23.55
CA ARG A 10 28.74 9.37 -22.78
C ARG A 10 28.10 10.13 -21.61
N ALA A 11 28.84 11.03 -20.96
CA ALA A 11 28.31 11.86 -19.88
C ALA A 11 27.25 12.88 -20.34
N GLN A 12 27.28 13.29 -21.61
CA GLN A 12 26.36 14.32 -22.16
C GLN A 12 24.98 13.76 -22.58
N ARG A 13 24.77 12.44 -22.56
CA ARG A 13 23.52 11.81 -23.05
C ARG A 13 22.58 11.26 -21.98
N TRP A 14 22.84 11.50 -20.69
CA TRP A 14 21.81 11.25 -19.68
C TRP A 14 21.01 12.52 -19.44
N PRO A 15 19.70 12.58 -19.78
CA PRO A 15 18.85 13.58 -19.17
C PRO A 15 18.97 13.38 -17.66
N ALA A 16 19.25 14.47 -16.94
CA ALA A 16 19.26 14.48 -15.50
C ALA A 16 17.99 13.77 -15.00
N ARG A 17 18.15 12.60 -14.37
CA ARG A 17 17.03 11.95 -13.67
C ARG A 17 16.45 13.02 -12.75
N LYS A 18 15.19 13.42 -12.98
CA LYS A 18 14.46 14.35 -12.11
C LYS A 18 14.67 13.90 -10.65
N LYS A 19 15.45 14.66 -9.90
CA LYS A 19 15.80 14.39 -8.49
C LYS A 19 14.72 14.88 -7.52
N ASP A 20 13.66 15.52 -8.03
CA ASP A 20 12.70 16.25 -7.21
C ASP A 20 11.48 15.43 -6.76
N VAL A 21 11.45 14.13 -7.09
CA VAL A 21 10.46 13.22 -6.49
C VAL A 21 11.17 12.46 -5.38
N PRO A 22 10.78 12.66 -4.10
CA PRO A 22 11.29 11.86 -3.00
C PRO A 22 11.21 10.37 -3.37
N PRO A 23 12.22 9.55 -3.03
CA PRO A 23 12.14 8.13 -3.32
C PRO A 23 10.85 7.58 -2.69
N ALA A 24 9.97 7.06 -3.53
CA ALA A 24 8.74 6.42 -3.08
C ALA A 24 9.08 5.40 -1.99
N ARG A 25 8.29 5.39 -0.92
CA ARG A 25 8.48 4.44 0.18
C ARG A 25 8.50 3.02 -0.41
N GLN A 26 9.43 2.19 0.03
CA GLN A 26 9.57 0.83 -0.47
C GLN A 26 9.12 -0.17 0.58
N VAL A 27 8.49 -1.25 0.14
CA VAL A 27 8.13 -2.37 1.01
C VAL A 27 9.40 -3.05 1.51
N SER A 28 9.62 -3.03 2.82
CA SER A 28 10.71 -3.73 3.52
C SER A 28 10.29 -5.14 3.93
N GLY A 29 11.25 -6.04 4.19
CA GLY A 29 10.97 -7.39 4.68
C GLY A 29 10.47 -8.39 3.62
N VAL A 30 10.41 -8.00 2.35
CA VAL A 30 10.07 -8.89 1.23
C VAL A 30 11.28 -9.23 0.37
N PRO A 31 11.31 -10.41 -0.30
CA PRO A 31 12.34 -10.74 -1.26
C PRO A 31 12.45 -9.70 -2.39
N HIS A 32 13.66 -9.49 -2.93
CA HIS A 32 13.90 -8.54 -4.03
C HIS A 32 12.95 -8.73 -5.23
N ARG A 33 12.67 -9.99 -5.60
CA ARG A 33 11.72 -10.34 -6.67
C ARG A 33 10.29 -9.85 -6.39
N THR A 34 9.84 -9.91 -5.14
CA THR A 34 8.53 -9.40 -4.72
C THR A 34 8.50 -7.89 -4.84
N ARG A 35 9.57 -7.21 -4.41
CA ARG A 35 9.68 -5.75 -4.53
C ARG A 35 9.68 -5.29 -5.98
N ALA A 36 10.38 -5.99 -6.86
CA ALA A 36 10.40 -5.69 -8.29
C ALA A 36 9.00 -5.87 -8.92
N ALA A 37 8.28 -6.94 -8.57
CA ALA A 37 6.92 -7.17 -9.04
C ALA A 37 5.94 -6.10 -8.52
N ILE A 38 6.06 -5.68 -7.26
CA ILE A 38 5.29 -4.57 -6.69
C ILE A 38 5.56 -3.29 -7.47
N ASN A 39 6.83 -2.94 -7.73
CA ASN A 39 7.15 -1.74 -8.50
C ASN A 39 6.58 -1.77 -9.93
N GLN A 40 6.55 -2.94 -10.58
CA GLN A 40 5.95 -3.09 -11.90
C GLN A 40 4.42 -2.95 -11.87
N LEU A 41 3.79 -3.52 -10.85
CA LEU A 41 2.36 -3.37 -10.62
C LEU A 41 2.00 -1.91 -10.35
N GLU A 42 2.75 -1.25 -9.46
CA GLU A 42 2.57 0.16 -9.15
C GLU A 42 2.72 1.03 -10.39
N ALA A 43 3.67 0.75 -11.27
CA ALA A 43 3.84 1.51 -12.51
C ALA A 43 2.69 1.33 -13.52
N ARG A 44 1.91 0.26 -13.43
CA ARG A 44 0.87 -0.11 -14.42
C ARG A 44 -0.55 0.14 -13.93
N HIS A 45 -0.80 -0.04 -12.64
CA HIS A 45 -2.14 -0.13 -12.08
C HIS A 45 -2.38 0.81 -10.88
N LEU A 46 -1.33 1.32 -10.25
CA LEU A 46 -1.43 2.22 -9.08
C LEU A 46 -0.52 3.44 -9.29
N TRP A 47 -0.24 4.19 -8.22
CA TRP A 47 0.86 5.17 -8.18
C TRP A 47 2.12 4.55 -7.57
N ARG A 48 3.28 5.15 -7.86
CA ARG A 48 4.56 4.71 -7.29
C ARG A 48 4.54 4.89 -5.78
N GLY A 49 4.84 3.81 -5.05
CA GLY A 49 4.81 3.77 -3.59
C GLY A 49 3.46 3.45 -2.96
N ALA A 50 2.40 3.27 -3.75
CA ALA A 50 1.05 3.00 -3.24
C ALA A 50 1.00 1.85 -2.24
N VAL A 51 1.70 0.74 -2.51
CA VAL A 51 1.67 -0.44 -1.64
C VAL A 51 2.39 -0.16 -0.32
N ALA A 52 3.51 0.55 -0.37
CA ALA A 52 4.28 0.87 0.83
C ALA A 52 3.62 1.96 1.69
N GLU A 53 2.92 2.90 1.06
CA GLU A 53 2.10 3.90 1.72
C GLU A 53 0.87 3.26 2.39
N ALA A 54 0.17 2.37 1.69
CA ALA A 54 -0.94 1.61 2.24
C ALA A 54 -0.51 0.76 3.44
N LEU A 55 0.61 0.03 3.35
CA LEU A 55 1.18 -0.69 4.51
C LEU A 55 1.47 0.25 5.68
N HIS A 56 2.05 1.41 5.41
CA HIS A 56 2.35 2.37 6.47
C HIS A 56 1.10 2.89 7.17
N HIS A 57 0.07 3.26 6.43
CA HIS A 57 -1.19 3.74 7.01
C HIS A 57 -1.88 2.64 7.81
N TYR A 58 -1.91 1.42 7.28
CA TYR A 58 -2.50 0.27 7.95
C TYR A 58 -1.76 -0.06 9.25
N GLU A 59 -0.41 -0.11 9.23
CA GLU A 59 0.39 -0.29 10.44
C GLU A 59 0.22 0.87 11.43
N ARG A 60 0.18 2.12 10.96
CA ARG A 60 0.03 3.30 11.82
C ARG A 60 -1.30 3.27 12.56
N PHE A 61 -2.38 2.90 11.88
CA PHE A 61 -3.69 2.70 12.50
C PHE A 61 -3.63 1.62 13.60
N LEU A 62 -3.05 0.46 13.28
CA LEU A 62 -2.92 -0.65 14.22
C LEU A 62 -1.91 -0.41 15.36
N ARG A 63 -1.12 0.65 15.31
CA ARG A 63 -0.22 1.06 16.41
C ARG A 63 -0.85 2.07 17.36
N GLN A 64 -2.02 2.61 17.05
CA GLN A 64 -2.71 3.53 17.95
C GLN A 64 -2.96 2.87 19.31
N PRO A 65 -2.98 3.62 20.42
CA PRO A 65 -3.31 3.08 21.74
C PRO A 65 -4.79 2.65 21.82
N GLY A 66 -5.13 1.81 22.80
CA GLY A 66 -6.51 1.40 23.08
C GLY A 66 -6.77 -0.09 22.77
N ARG A 67 -7.69 -0.71 23.52
CA ARG A 67 -8.02 -2.13 23.31
C ARG A 67 -8.80 -2.35 22.01
N TYR A 68 -9.74 -1.46 21.72
CA TYR A 68 -10.54 -1.45 20.51
C TYR A 68 -10.34 -0.13 19.77
N LEU A 69 -10.27 -0.20 18.46
CA LEU A 69 -10.18 0.92 17.54
C LEU A 69 -11.47 0.99 16.74
N SER A 70 -11.99 2.20 16.59
CA SER A 70 -13.05 2.51 15.66
C SER A 70 -12.44 3.05 14.37
N LEU A 71 -13.10 2.80 13.24
CA LEU A 71 -12.64 3.35 11.97
C LEU A 71 -12.98 4.85 11.92
N PRO A 72 -12.05 5.72 11.51
CA PRO A 72 -12.39 7.12 11.27
C PRO A 72 -13.45 7.22 10.15
N TRP A 73 -14.27 8.27 10.19
CA TRP A 73 -15.11 8.64 9.06
C TRP A 73 -14.26 8.98 7.83
N ASP A 74 -14.88 8.91 6.66
CA ASP A 74 -14.20 9.10 5.35
C ASP A 74 -13.72 10.55 5.12
N ASP A 75 -13.84 11.44 6.11
CA ASP A 75 -13.47 12.86 6.04
C ASP A 75 -11.95 13.09 5.85
N CYS A 76 -11.08 12.12 6.20
CA CYS A 76 -9.73 12.04 5.64
C CYS A 76 -9.47 10.69 4.95
N PRO A 77 -9.44 10.65 3.61
CA PRO A 77 -9.01 9.48 2.84
C PRO A 77 -7.62 8.98 3.28
N CYS A 78 -6.75 9.92 3.64
CA CYS A 78 -5.40 9.66 4.12
C CYS A 78 -5.32 8.79 5.40
N CYS A 79 -6.37 8.79 6.22
CA CYS A 79 -6.40 8.11 7.52
C CYS A 79 -7.29 6.87 7.52
N ASN A 80 -7.95 6.54 6.39
CA ASN A 80 -8.88 5.44 6.34
C ASN A 80 -8.14 4.08 6.20
N PRO A 81 -8.13 3.23 7.25
CA PRO A 81 -7.47 1.94 7.18
C PRO A 81 -8.17 0.97 6.21
N ALA A 82 -9.47 1.15 5.94
CA ALA A 82 -10.20 0.31 4.99
C ALA A 82 -9.77 0.60 3.55
N GLU A 83 -9.54 1.86 3.19
CA GLU A 83 -9.00 2.25 1.88
C GLU A 83 -7.56 1.75 1.69
N ALA A 84 -6.72 1.88 2.73
CA ALA A 84 -5.39 1.29 2.72
C ALA A 84 -5.46 -0.23 2.47
N ARG A 85 -6.43 -0.92 3.10
CA ARG A 85 -6.63 -2.35 2.90
C ARG A 85 -7.19 -2.71 1.53
N ASP A 86 -7.96 -1.83 0.90
CA ASP A 86 -8.43 -1.98 -0.49
C ASP A 86 -7.26 -1.95 -1.47
N ILE A 87 -6.33 -1.00 -1.32
CA ILE A 87 -5.11 -0.92 -2.15
C ILE A 87 -4.27 -2.20 -2.00
N LEU A 88 -4.13 -2.71 -0.77
CA LEU A 88 -3.42 -3.96 -0.52
C LEU A 88 -4.15 -5.18 -1.11
N GLY A 89 -5.48 -5.19 -1.07
CA GLY A 89 -6.31 -6.23 -1.68
C GLY A 89 -6.14 -6.26 -3.19
N GLU A 90 -6.18 -5.10 -3.84
CA GLU A 90 -5.96 -4.96 -5.27
C GLU A 90 -4.54 -5.37 -5.67
N ALA A 91 -3.53 -4.95 -4.90
CA ALA A 91 -2.15 -5.38 -5.10
C ALA A 91 -2.02 -6.92 -5.00
N LEU A 92 -2.60 -7.54 -3.97
CA LEU A 92 -2.60 -9.00 -3.83
C LEU A 92 -3.29 -9.69 -5.01
N ARG A 93 -4.42 -9.16 -5.50
CA ARG A 93 -5.17 -9.70 -6.63
C ARG A 93 -4.37 -9.68 -7.93
N LEU A 94 -3.70 -8.55 -8.21
CA LEU A 94 -2.96 -8.33 -9.46
C LEU A 94 -1.52 -8.89 -9.44
N LEU A 95 -0.93 -9.12 -8.26
CA LEU A 95 0.44 -9.67 -8.19
C LEU A 95 0.51 -11.11 -8.71
N PRO A 96 1.60 -11.47 -9.41
CA PRO A 96 1.86 -12.85 -9.79
C PRO A 96 2.05 -13.72 -8.53
N PRO A 97 1.69 -15.03 -8.56
CA PRO A 97 1.67 -15.89 -7.38
C PRO A 97 2.96 -15.88 -6.55
N ALA A 98 4.13 -15.89 -7.22
CA ALA A 98 5.43 -15.90 -6.56
C ALA A 98 5.74 -14.60 -5.76
N ALA A 99 5.21 -13.46 -6.21
CA ALA A 99 5.36 -12.18 -5.50
C ALA A 99 4.26 -11.98 -4.45
N ARG A 100 3.03 -12.41 -4.76
CA ARG A 100 1.87 -12.36 -3.88
C ARG A 100 2.17 -12.96 -2.51
N ALA A 101 2.81 -14.13 -2.45
CA ALA A 101 3.15 -14.78 -1.19
C ALA A 101 4.01 -13.92 -0.25
N GLY A 102 4.90 -13.07 -0.81
CA GLY A 102 5.72 -12.17 -0.01
C GLY A 102 4.91 -11.04 0.61
N LEU A 103 3.98 -10.44 -0.14
CA LEU A 103 3.08 -9.41 0.37
C LEU A 103 2.06 -10.01 1.35
N GLN A 104 1.51 -11.18 1.04
CA GLN A 104 0.55 -11.91 1.87
C GLN A 104 1.10 -12.16 3.28
N LYS A 105 2.38 -12.56 3.40
CA LYS A 105 3.04 -12.79 4.69
C LYS A 105 3.07 -11.55 5.59
N ILE A 106 3.07 -10.35 5.01
CA ILE A 106 3.03 -9.08 5.75
C ILE A 106 1.59 -8.70 6.08
N VAL A 107 0.68 -8.82 5.10
CA VAL A 107 -0.72 -8.38 5.27
C VAL A 107 -1.50 -9.28 6.22
N THR A 108 -1.29 -10.60 6.19
CA THR A 108 -2.03 -11.56 7.03
C THR A 108 -1.96 -11.28 8.54
N PRO A 109 -0.80 -11.06 9.18
CA PRO A 109 -0.75 -10.72 10.59
C PRO A 109 -1.40 -9.36 10.89
N LEU A 110 -1.31 -8.39 9.97
CA LEU A 110 -1.99 -7.11 10.12
C LEU A 110 -3.52 -7.26 10.04
N ASP A 111 -4.03 -8.10 9.14
CA ASP A 111 -5.46 -8.41 9.03
C ASP A 111 -5.99 -9.10 10.29
N ALA A 112 -5.22 -10.02 10.88
CA ALA A 112 -5.57 -10.66 12.14
C ALA A 112 -5.64 -9.65 13.29
N GLU A 113 -4.67 -8.73 13.34
CA GLU A 113 -4.64 -7.68 14.34
C GLU A 113 -5.79 -6.67 14.15
N TYR A 114 -6.11 -6.32 12.90
CA TYR A 114 -7.24 -5.49 12.56
C TYR A 114 -8.56 -6.13 13.01
N LEU A 115 -8.76 -7.42 12.73
CA LEU A 115 -9.92 -8.18 13.22
C LEU A 115 -10.02 -8.19 14.75
N ARG A 116 -8.88 -8.31 15.43
CA ARG A 116 -8.81 -8.34 16.90
C ARG A 116 -9.17 -6.99 17.52
N ARG A 117 -8.75 -5.90 16.88
CA ARG A 117 -8.86 -4.55 17.41
C ARG A 117 -10.09 -3.79 16.92
N THR A 118 -10.73 -4.20 15.83
CA THR A 118 -11.92 -3.53 15.30
C THR A 118 -13.18 -4.36 15.51
N LEU A 119 -14.26 -3.70 15.97
CA LEU A 119 -15.53 -4.38 16.21
C LEU A 119 -16.29 -4.57 14.88
N PRO A 120 -16.91 -5.75 14.66
CA PRO A 120 -17.77 -5.95 13.50
C PRO A 120 -19.02 -5.06 13.59
N ASP A 121 -19.41 -4.48 12.47
CA ASP A 121 -20.69 -3.78 12.34
C ASP A 121 -21.71 -4.70 11.66
N PRO A 122 -22.77 -5.16 12.38
CA PRO A 122 -23.74 -6.10 11.85
C PRO A 122 -24.64 -5.50 10.75
N VAL A 123 -24.75 -4.18 10.67
CA VAL A 123 -25.58 -3.51 9.65
C VAL A 123 -24.75 -2.97 8.48
N ALA A 124 -23.42 -2.96 8.57
CA ALA A 124 -22.58 -2.42 7.50
C ALA A 124 -22.88 -3.03 6.12
N ALA A 125 -23.09 -4.35 6.05
CA ALA A 125 -23.41 -5.02 4.79
C ALA A 125 -24.77 -4.62 4.19
N SER A 126 -25.72 -4.15 5.00
CA SER A 126 -27.02 -3.66 4.52
C SER A 126 -27.02 -2.17 4.16
N ILE A 127 -26.02 -1.40 4.62
CA ILE A 127 -25.89 0.03 4.31
C ILE A 127 -25.61 0.24 2.82
N SER A 128 -24.67 -0.51 2.23
CA SER A 128 -24.39 -0.42 0.80
C SER A 128 -23.66 -1.65 0.23
N PRO A 129 -23.77 -1.92 -1.08
CA PRO A 129 -23.01 -2.98 -1.75
C PRO A 129 -21.49 -2.85 -1.54
N TRP A 130 -20.97 -1.62 -1.54
CA TRP A 130 -19.55 -1.34 -1.31
C TRP A 130 -19.06 -1.87 0.05
N HIS A 131 -19.86 -1.73 1.12
CA HIS A 131 -19.51 -2.30 2.44
C HIS A 131 -19.61 -3.84 2.44
N ALA A 132 -20.59 -4.40 1.70
CA ALA A 132 -20.81 -5.84 1.64
C ALA A 132 -19.67 -6.61 0.93
N GLU A 133 -18.97 -5.97 -0.01
CA GLU A 133 -17.90 -6.58 -0.82
C GLU A 133 -16.66 -7.03 -0.01
N ALA A 134 -16.41 -6.43 1.15
CA ALA A 134 -15.19 -6.71 1.90
C ALA A 134 -15.38 -6.67 3.42
N TRP A 135 -14.92 -7.70 4.11
CA TRP A 135 -15.07 -7.85 5.56
C TRP A 135 -14.38 -6.75 6.38
N TRP A 136 -13.33 -6.11 5.84
CA TRP A 136 -12.61 -5.04 6.51
C TRP A 136 -13.36 -3.69 6.47
N ARG A 137 -14.34 -3.56 5.57
CA ARG A 137 -15.30 -2.43 5.51
C ARG A 137 -16.47 -2.62 6.47
N GLN A 138 -16.70 -3.84 6.97
CA GLN A 138 -17.81 -4.18 7.87
C GLN A 138 -17.43 -3.99 9.34
N ARG A 139 -16.96 -2.79 9.69
CA ARG A 139 -16.47 -2.45 11.04
C ARG A 139 -17.10 -1.17 11.56
N VAL A 140 -17.24 -1.11 12.88
CA VAL A 140 -17.78 0.06 13.57
C VAL A 140 -16.90 1.28 13.27
N ARG A 141 -17.54 2.34 12.78
CA ARG A 141 -16.91 3.64 12.57
C ARG A 141 -17.13 4.53 13.79
N GLU A 142 -16.21 5.47 14.01
CA GLU A 142 -16.40 6.55 14.97
C GLU A 142 -17.70 7.30 14.64
N ARG A 143 -18.30 7.96 15.63
CA ARG A 143 -19.55 8.71 15.46
C ARG A 143 -19.25 10.19 15.35
#